data_AF-A0A7X7Q4E4-F1
#
_entry.id   AF-A0A7X7Q4E4-F1
#
_cell.length_a   1.000
_cell.length_b   1.000
_cell.length_c   1.000
_cell.angle_alpha   90.00
_cell.angle_beta   90.00
_cell.angle_gamma   90.00
#
_symmetry.space_group_name_H-M   'P 1'
#
loop_
_entity.id
_entity.type
_entity.pdbx_description
1 polymer ?
#
loop_
_entity_poly.entity_id
_entity_poly.type
_entity_poly.pdbx_seq_one_letter_code
_entity_poly.pdbx_strand_id
1 'polypeptide(L)'
;MIWLFGSGLVIPWIFYFFDMLGNNFDAHFSHCTRNKLRVSDKSFLRKIIPLKEGEIMHQGRVIGYRYFLYIRAVPLFVQTVLIIISIPLFLIDVFVYDFMNNKVFGILGLVLIIIWVIHTVTINILSQGLHI
;
A
#
# COMPACT_ATOMS: atom_id res chain seq x y z
N MET A 1 -12.45 -16.05 -11.30
CA MET A 1 -11.30 -16.40 -10.44
C MET A 1 -10.07 -15.58 -10.83
N ILE A 2 -9.62 -15.61 -12.08
CA ILE A 2 -8.51 -14.77 -12.58
C ILE A 2 -8.73 -13.27 -12.31
N TRP A 3 -9.93 -12.76 -12.58
CA TRP A 3 -10.29 -11.37 -12.29
C TRP A 3 -10.13 -10.98 -10.80
N LEU A 4 -10.35 -11.92 -9.87
CA LEU A 4 -10.15 -11.70 -8.44
C LEU A 4 -8.67 -11.63 -8.07
N PHE A 5 -7.84 -12.43 -8.74
CA PHE A 5 -6.39 -12.39 -8.55
C PHE A 5 -5.81 -11.05 -9.03
N GLY A 6 -6.17 -10.63 -10.25
CA GLY A 6 -5.77 -9.34 -10.79
C GLY A 6 -6.25 -8.16 -9.94
N SER A 7 -7.52 -8.18 -9.52
CA SER A 7 -8.07 -7.11 -8.66
C SER A 7 -7.41 -7.09 -7.28
N GLY A 8 -7.14 -8.25 -6.67
CA GLY A 8 -6.43 -8.35 -5.39
C GLY A 8 -4.97 -7.88 -5.44
N LEU A 9 -4.36 -7.83 -6.63
CA LEU A 9 -3.05 -7.23 -6.82
C LEU A 9 -3.14 -5.71 -7.06
N VAL A 10 -3.97 -5.30 -8.02
CA VAL A 10 -4.02 -3.93 -8.53
C VAL A 10 -4.73 -2.98 -7.56
N ILE A 11 -5.86 -3.38 -6.98
CA ILE A 11 -6.65 -2.50 -6.11
C ILE A 11 -5.82 -2.05 -4.89
N PRO A 12 -5.25 -2.97 -4.07
CA PRO A 12 -4.44 -2.55 -2.93
C PRO A 12 -3.25 -1.68 -3.33
N TRP A 13 -2.61 -1.98 -4.46
CA TRP A 13 -1.47 -1.20 -4.94
C TRP A 13 -1.87 0.25 -5.26
N ILE A 14 -2.98 0.45 -5.97
CA ILE A 14 -3.51 1.77 -6.29
C ILE A 14 -3.81 2.55 -5.01
N PHE A 15 -4.50 1.92 -4.04
CA PHE A 15 -4.85 2.58 -2.78
C PHE A 15 -3.60 2.92 -1.96
N TYR A 16 -2.63 2.02 -1.83
CA TYR A 16 -1.36 2.32 -1.16
C TYR A 16 -0.58 3.44 -1.83
N PHE A 17 -0.63 3.51 -3.16
CA PHE A 17 0.01 4.60 -3.91
C PHE A 17 -0.69 5.94 -3.67
N PHE A 18 -2.02 5.99 -3.72
CA PHE A 18 -2.76 7.21 -3.41
C PHE A 18 -2.59 7.64 -1.95
N ASP A 19 -2.57 6.69 -1.03
CA ASP A 19 -2.28 6.92 0.38
C ASP A 19 -0.90 7.53 0.61
N MET A 20 0.06 7.17 -0.23
CA MET A 20 1.39 7.77 -0.28
C MET A 20 1.39 9.17 -0.91
N LEU A 21 0.46 9.45 -1.83
CA LEU A 21 0.32 10.76 -2.46
C LEU A 21 -0.39 11.80 -1.59
N GLY A 22 -1.06 11.39 -0.53
CA GLY A 22 -1.68 12.34 0.37
C GLY A 22 -2.84 11.74 1.09
N ASN A 23 -2.72 11.73 2.41
CA ASN A 23 -3.77 11.20 3.25
C ASN A 23 -3.95 12.09 4.48
N ASN A 24 -5.22 12.38 4.77
CA ASN A 24 -5.64 13.22 5.87
C ASN A 24 -5.46 12.52 7.23
N PHE A 25 -5.40 11.19 7.26
CA PHE A 25 -5.21 10.41 8.48
C PHE A 25 -3.87 10.69 9.16
N ASP A 26 -2.82 11.00 8.40
CA ASP A 26 -1.49 11.20 8.98
C ASP A 26 -1.36 12.49 9.80
N ALA A 27 -2.27 13.45 9.59
CA ALA A 27 -2.34 14.67 10.38
C ALA A 27 -2.76 14.41 11.84
N HIS A 28 -3.41 13.28 12.11
CA HIS A 28 -3.88 12.91 13.44
C HIS A 28 -2.83 12.18 14.28
N PHE A 29 -1.73 11.70 13.69
CA PHE A 29 -0.63 11.12 14.46
C PHE A 29 0.11 12.18 15.27
N SER A 30 0.45 11.84 16.53
CA SER A 30 1.33 12.69 17.35
C SER A 30 2.69 12.91 16.66
N HIS A 31 3.34 14.05 16.95
CA HIS A 31 4.67 14.35 16.39
C HIS A 31 5.72 13.28 16.73
N CYS A 32 5.64 12.70 17.94
CA CYS A 32 6.53 11.62 18.38
C CYS A 32 6.30 10.34 17.54
N THR A 33 5.04 9.92 17.36
CA THR A 33 4.68 8.74 16.56
C THR A 33 5.13 8.89 15.11
N ARG A 34 4.86 10.05 14.52
CA ARG A 34 5.25 10.37 13.15
C ARG A 34 6.76 10.32 12.95
N ASN A 35 7.56 10.91 13.85
CA ASN A 35 9.02 10.84 13.74
C ASN A 35 9.55 9.40 13.85
N LYS A 36 8.91 8.56 14.67
CA LYS A 36 9.30 7.16 14.85
C LYS A 36 8.93 6.30 13.63
N LEU A 37 7.81 6.58 12.99
CA LEU A 37 7.34 5.90 11.78
C LEU A 37 7.91 6.47 10.49
N ARG A 38 8.55 7.64 10.52
CA ARG A 38 9.16 8.27 9.35
C ARG A 38 10.30 7.42 8.83
N VAL A 39 10.30 7.19 7.54
CA VAL A 39 11.37 6.45 6.88
C VAL A 39 12.59 7.35 6.78
N SER A 40 13.76 6.81 7.16
CA SER A 40 15.02 7.52 7.04
C SER A 40 15.33 7.87 5.58
N ASP A 41 15.84 9.08 5.35
CA ASP A 41 16.21 9.56 4.02
C ASP A 41 17.27 8.68 3.34
N LYS A 42 18.12 8.01 4.12
CA LYS A 42 19.16 7.09 3.62
C LYS A 42 18.65 5.68 3.33
N SER A 43 17.40 5.37 3.69
CA SER A 43 16.85 4.01 3.56
C SER A 43 16.68 3.58 2.09
N PHE A 44 16.67 2.27 1.88
CA PHE A 44 16.40 1.66 0.59
C PHE A 44 15.00 2.02 0.05
N LEU A 45 13.98 2.04 0.91
CA LEU A 45 12.61 2.39 0.53
C LEU A 45 12.51 3.81 -0.05
N ARG A 46 13.27 4.76 0.51
CA ARG A 46 13.32 6.15 0.02
C ARG A 46 13.98 6.27 -1.36
N LYS A 47 14.91 5.36 -1.68
CA LYS A 47 15.54 5.31 -3.01
C LYS A 47 14.61 4.73 -4.07
N ILE A 48 13.80 3.74 -3.72
CA ILE A 48 12.89 3.08 -4.66
C ILE A 48 11.63 3.90 -4.92
N ILE A 49 11.09 4.55 -3.89
CA ILE A 49 9.84 5.30 -3.97
C ILE A 49 10.19 6.79 -3.80
N PRO A 50 10.51 7.52 -4.88
CA PRO A 50 11.01 8.89 -4.82
C PRO A 50 9.88 9.90 -4.63
N LEU A 51 9.04 9.73 -3.61
CA LEU A 51 8.00 10.68 -3.26
C LEU A 51 8.55 11.75 -2.32
N LYS A 52 8.34 13.01 -2.68
CA LYS A 52 8.72 14.16 -1.85
C LYS A 52 7.70 14.32 -0.72
N GLU A 53 8.20 14.48 0.50
CA GLU A 53 7.40 14.90 1.64
C GLU A 53 7.07 16.39 1.51
N GLY A 54 5.89 16.81 1.96
CA GLY A 54 5.48 18.20 1.88
C GLY A 54 4.00 18.42 2.10
N GLU A 55 3.63 19.68 2.19
CA GLU A 55 2.23 20.10 2.24
C GLU A 55 1.56 19.87 0.89
N ILE A 56 0.33 19.36 0.96
CA ILE A 56 -0.54 19.23 -0.20
C ILE A 56 -1.45 20.45 -0.15
N MET A 57 -1.23 21.36 -1.10
CA MET A 57 -2.05 22.56 -1.24
C MET A 57 -3.13 22.34 -2.30
N HIS A 58 -4.36 22.74 -1.98
CA HIS A 58 -5.44 22.84 -2.95
C HIS A 58 -6.07 24.22 -2.84
N GLN A 59 -6.08 24.97 -3.94
CA GLN A 59 -6.59 26.35 -3.99
C GLN A 59 -6.03 27.27 -2.87
N GLY A 60 -4.74 27.15 -2.58
CA GLY A 60 -4.07 27.96 -1.55
C GLY A 60 -4.34 27.55 -0.10
N ARG A 61 -5.06 26.45 0.14
CA ARG A 61 -5.26 25.86 1.48
C ARG A 61 -4.50 24.56 1.62
N VAL A 62 -3.87 24.34 2.77
CA VAL A 62 -3.26 23.05 3.12
C VAL A 62 -4.38 22.05 3.37
N ILE A 63 -4.54 21.09 2.45
CA ILE A 63 -5.56 20.04 2.54
C ILE A 63 -5.02 18.77 3.17
N GLY A 64 -3.70 18.64 3.32
CA GLY A 64 -3.07 17.51 3.96
C GLY A 64 -1.56 17.65 3.96
N TYR A 65 -0.89 16.75 4.67
CA TYR A 65 0.55 16.63 4.65
C TYR A 65 0.93 15.24 4.15
N ARG A 66 1.88 15.19 3.22
CA ARG A 66 2.44 13.94 2.74
C ARG A 66 3.62 13.55 3.61
N TYR A 67 3.45 12.52 4.43
CA TYR A 67 4.53 11.91 5.20
C TYR A 67 4.94 10.58 4.58
N PHE A 68 6.25 10.36 4.49
CA PHE A 68 6.77 9.09 4.02
C PHE A 68 6.97 8.17 5.24
N LEU A 69 5.90 7.44 5.61
CA LEU A 69 5.85 6.58 6.79
C LEU A 69 6.04 5.11 6.43
N TYR A 70 6.76 4.34 7.26
CA TYR A 70 6.96 2.89 7.08
C TYR A 70 5.65 2.12 6.96
N ILE A 71 4.62 2.54 7.70
CA ILE A 71 3.29 1.90 7.72
C ILE A 71 2.59 1.92 6.36
N ARG A 72 3.00 2.81 5.45
CA ARG A 72 2.51 2.93 4.06
C ARG A 72 3.56 2.46 3.04
N ALA A 73 4.83 2.77 3.29
CA ALA A 73 5.94 2.44 2.39
C ALA A 73 6.21 0.95 2.27
N VAL A 74 6.11 0.22 3.38
CA VAL A 74 6.33 -1.23 3.37
C VAL A 74 5.21 -1.94 2.60
N PRO A 75 3.91 -1.72 2.87
CA PRO A 75 2.83 -2.32 2.08
C PRO A 75 2.94 -2.01 0.59
N LEU A 76 3.20 -0.76 0.20
CA LEU A 76 3.36 -0.40 -1.21
C LEU A 76 4.52 -1.15 -1.88
N PHE A 77 5.67 -1.22 -1.20
CA PHE A 77 6.84 -1.94 -1.70
C PHE A 77 6.55 -3.44 -1.84
N VAL A 78 5.99 -4.07 -0.80
CA VAL A 78 5.64 -5.50 -0.81
C VAL A 78 4.64 -5.80 -1.93
N GLN A 79 3.60 -4.99 -2.07
CA GLN A 79 2.61 -5.16 -3.13
C GLN A 79 3.22 -5.00 -4.52
N THR A 80 4.16 -4.06 -4.69
CA THR A 80 4.89 -3.88 -5.95
C THR A 80 5.73 -5.10 -6.29
N VAL A 81 6.46 -5.66 -5.31
CA VAL A 81 7.25 -6.89 -5.50
C VAL A 81 6.34 -8.06 -5.85
N LEU A 82 5.20 -8.20 -5.16
CA LEU A 82 4.20 -9.23 -5.47
C LEU A 82 3.70 -9.11 -6.90
N ILE A 83 3.34 -7.91 -7.37
CA ILE A 83 2.93 -7.68 -8.76
C ILE A 83 4.01 -8.12 -9.76
N ILE A 84 5.27 -7.71 -9.53
CA ILE A 84 6.40 -8.02 -10.43
C ILE A 84 6.64 -9.53 -10.53
N ILE A 85 6.48 -10.27 -9.44
CA ILE A 85 6.70 -11.73 -9.41
C ILE A 85 5.46 -12.49 -9.92
N SER A 86 4.27 -12.08 -9.48
CA SER A 86 3.02 -12.78 -9.73
C SER A 86 2.51 -12.63 -11.16
N ILE A 87 2.71 -11.50 -11.82
CA ILE A 87 2.26 -11.32 -13.21
C ILE A 87 2.99 -12.28 -14.16
N PRO A 88 4.33 -12.37 -14.18
CA PRO A 88 5.03 -13.32 -15.04
C PRO A 88 4.65 -14.77 -14.75
N LEU A 89 4.56 -15.15 -13.46
CA LEU A 89 4.13 -16.49 -13.08
C LEU A 89 2.73 -16.81 -13.60
N PHE A 90 1.80 -15.86 -13.47
CA PHE A 90 0.44 -16.00 -13.99
C PHE A 90 0.41 -16.12 -15.52
N LEU A 91 1.23 -15.35 -16.23
CA LEU A 91 1.31 -15.45 -17.69
C LEU A 91 1.88 -16.80 -18.13
N ILE A 92 2.93 -17.30 -17.48
CA ILE A 92 3.49 -18.63 -17.76
C ILE A 92 2.44 -19.70 -17.50
N ASP A 93 1.69 -19.57 -16.42
CA ASP A 93 0.67 -20.53 -16.04
C ASP A 93 -0.49 -20.60 -17.06
N VAL A 94 -1.01 -19.44 -17.47
CA VAL A 94 -2.12 -19.37 -18.43
C VAL A 94 -1.72 -19.78 -19.84
N PHE A 95 -0.52 -19.41 -20.29
CA PHE A 95 -0.12 -19.55 -21.69
C PHE A 95 0.79 -20.74 -21.98
N VAL A 96 1.48 -21.31 -20.99
CA VAL A 96 2.52 -22.32 -21.22
C VAL A 96 2.26 -23.61 -20.44
N TYR A 97 1.96 -23.52 -19.15
CA TYR A 97 1.79 -24.68 -18.27
C TYR A 97 0.62 -24.45 -17.33
N ASP A 98 -0.45 -25.25 -17.42
CA ASP A 98 -1.56 -25.23 -16.43
C ASP A 98 -1.08 -25.84 -15.09
N PHE A 99 -0.15 -25.15 -14.44
CA PHE A 99 0.61 -25.60 -13.28
C PHE A 99 -0.17 -25.37 -11.99
N MET A 100 -0.92 -24.27 -11.90
CA MET A 100 -1.72 -23.88 -10.75
C MET A 100 -3.21 -23.83 -11.08
N ASN A 101 -4.00 -24.52 -10.26
CA ASN A 101 -5.44 -24.48 -10.39
C ASN A 101 -5.97 -23.04 -10.25
N ASN A 102 -6.78 -22.62 -11.21
CA ASN A 102 -7.50 -21.33 -11.23
C ASN A 102 -8.18 -20.96 -9.90
N LYS A 103 -8.63 -21.93 -9.10
CA LYS A 103 -9.19 -21.70 -7.76
C LYS A 103 -8.16 -21.12 -6.79
N VAL A 104 -6.90 -21.54 -6.86
CA VAL A 104 -5.80 -21.06 -6.00
C VAL A 104 -5.53 -19.58 -6.27
N PHE A 105 -5.49 -19.15 -7.53
CA PHE A 105 -5.37 -17.73 -7.86
C PHE A 105 -6.53 -16.90 -7.32
N GLY A 106 -7.77 -17.43 -7.38
CA GLY A 106 -8.92 -16.78 -6.78
C GLY A 106 -8.81 -16.61 -5.27
N ILE A 107 -8.35 -17.64 -4.56
CA ILE A 107 -8.12 -17.60 -3.11
C ILE A 107 -7.01 -16.59 -2.76
N LEU A 108 -5.90 -16.61 -3.50
CA LEU A 108 -4.80 -15.66 -3.30
C LEU A 108 -5.27 -14.20 -3.49
N GLY A 109 -6.03 -13.93 -4.55
CA GLY A 109 -6.61 -12.60 -4.77
C GLY A 109 -7.50 -12.14 -3.61
N LEU A 110 -8.35 -13.03 -3.09
CA LEU A 110 -9.24 -12.73 -1.97
C LEU A 110 -8.45 -12.47 -0.68
N VAL A 111 -7.41 -13.26 -0.40
CA VAL A 111 -6.51 -13.05 0.76
C VAL A 111 -5.83 -11.69 0.70
N LEU A 112 -5.32 -11.28 -0.47
CA LEU A 112 -4.69 -9.96 -0.64
C LEU A 112 -5.66 -8.81 -0.36
N ILE A 113 -6.92 -8.93 -0.81
CA ILE A 113 -7.96 -7.94 -0.52
C ILE A 113 -8.25 -7.87 0.98
N ILE A 114 -8.38 -9.01 1.66
CA ILE A 114 -8.62 -9.06 3.12
C ILE A 114 -7.47 -8.39 3.87
N ILE A 115 -6.22 -8.71 3.52
CA ILE A 115 -5.04 -8.10 4.14
C ILE A 115 -5.06 -6.59 3.97
N TRP A 116 -5.38 -6.11 2.76
CA TRP A 116 -5.51 -4.68 2.48
C TRP A 116 -6.60 -4.00 3.34
N VAL A 117 -7.78 -4.62 3.47
CA VAL A 117 -8.86 -4.11 4.31
C VAL A 117 -8.42 -4.03 5.78
N ILE A 118 -7.82 -5.10 6.32
CA ILE A 118 -7.32 -5.14 7.71
C ILE A 118 -6.28 -4.05 7.95
N HIS A 119 -5.34 -3.89 7.02
CA HIS A 119 -4.30 -2.87 7.11
C HIS A 119 -4.90 -1.46 7.09
N THR A 120 -5.84 -1.18 6.20
CA THR A 120 -6.53 0.12 6.10
C THR A 120 -7.31 0.44 7.38
N VAL A 121 -8.06 -0.53 7.92
CA VAL A 121 -8.81 -0.37 9.18
C VAL A 121 -7.85 -0.11 10.34
N THR A 122 -6.74 -0.84 10.40
CA THR A 122 -5.73 -0.69 11.45
C THR A 122 -5.09 0.70 11.41
N ILE A 123 -4.72 1.21 10.22
CA ILE A 123 -4.22 2.58 10.07
C ILE A 123 -5.27 3.58 10.54
N ASN A 124 -6.54 3.40 10.16
CA ASN A 124 -7.61 4.32 10.54
C ASN A 124 -7.75 4.39 12.08
N ILE A 125 -7.82 3.24 12.75
CA ILE A 125 -7.88 3.16 14.23
C ILE A 125 -6.66 3.81 14.87
N LEU A 126 -5.45 3.50 14.38
CA LEU A 126 -4.22 4.08 14.90
C LEU A 126 -4.15 5.60 14.68
N SER A 127 -4.69 6.08 13.56
CA SER A 127 -4.66 7.49 13.19
C SER A 127 -5.58 8.33 14.04
N GLN A 128 -6.77 7.83 14.39
CA GLN A 128 -7.74 8.58 15.22
C GLN A 128 -7.25 8.80 16.66
N GLY A 129 -6.10 8.23 17.00
CA GLY A 129 -5.67 8.07 18.38
C GLY A 129 -6.58 7.04 19.03
N LEU A 130 -6.00 6.02 19.63
CA LEU A 130 -6.72 5.24 20.61
C LEU A 130 -7.11 6.22 21.74
N HIS A 131 -8.28 6.84 21.65
CA HIS A 131 -8.96 7.52 22.76
C HIS A 131 -9.65 6.44 23.61
N ILE A 132 -8.91 5.37 23.92
CA ILE A 132 -9.26 4.36 24.93
C ILE A 132 -8.39 4.64 26.14
#